data_AF-A0A8H9G1M4-F1
#
_entry.id   AF-A0A8H9G1M4-F1
#
_cell.length_a   1.000
_cell.length_b   1.000
_cell.length_c   1.000
_cell.angle_alpha   90.00
_cell.angle_beta   90.00
_cell.angle_gamma   90.00
#
_symmetry.space_group_name_H-M   'P 1'
#
loop_
_entity.id
_entity.type
_entity.pdbx_description
1 polymer ?
#
loop_
_entity_poly.entity_id
_entity_poly.type
_entity_poly.pdbx_seq_one_letter_code
_entity_poly.pdbx_strand_id
1 'polypeptide(L)'
;MIKLKNIIPAAFLFLSVGVHAQQVPFISSDQWAFTDALGRKAVDQKEAGTKKDKTVAMFYWTWHQGNDDVNYGVKNITNIVRQYPESMKDYNHFAWGDKKPGFFFWEEPLFGYYKTTDPWVLRKHAEMLADAGVDVVFFDCTNGSLTWQESYEALLKTWSQAKADGVNVPKIAFLLPFGPVPHSAVSLRQLYKDVYQPGRYQDLWFMWKGKPCIMAYPDNLEKTGIDAEIASFFTFRPGQPDYVDGPTRKDQWGWLENYPQHGYISNGNGQFEQVTVGVAQNAGPSTDGHCSAFNLEGTYGRSYSKRNGFDPRVDGYLYGWNFQEQWDRAFELDPELVFVTGWNEYIAGQWLPKDSWTGDPFSFVDQFDWEHSRDIEPNKGWGDKGDVYYLQLIDNVRKFKGMEPMQQVSAAKSIKLGQKADWNDVLPVFKHYKGNTMHRDHRGRYSEYYTNTTGRNDIVEAKVARDNNQLYFYVETAAALTKSSDPNWMMLFIDIDRDKSTGWNGYDYIINRQSPRSNKVIVEKNVGGRWEWQEVHQAPFKLSSKQLVIGIPREVLGLSGKPVDMEFKWNDNMQENGNIMDFYVNGDTAPSGRFNFVYTAK
;
A
#
# COMPACT_ATOMS: atom_id res chain seq x y z
N MET A 1 -39.72 64.14 -41.16
CA MET A 1 -38.38 64.12 -41.77
C MET A 1 -37.52 63.08 -41.06
N ILE A 2 -37.02 62.12 -41.84
CA ILE A 2 -35.92 61.17 -41.57
C ILE A 2 -36.04 60.29 -40.30
N LYS A 3 -36.59 59.07 -40.48
CA LYS A 3 -36.39 57.94 -39.56
C LYS A 3 -35.12 57.18 -39.99
N LEU A 4 -34.10 57.16 -39.12
CA LEU A 4 -32.92 56.30 -39.27
C LEU A 4 -33.20 54.88 -38.77
N LYS A 5 -32.63 53.92 -39.50
CA LYS A 5 -32.66 52.47 -39.29
C LYS A 5 -31.90 52.06 -38.03
N ASN A 6 -32.51 51.24 -37.18
CA ASN A 6 -31.84 50.50 -36.11
C ASN A 6 -31.29 49.18 -36.66
N ILE A 7 -30.00 48.96 -36.42
CA ILE A 7 -29.26 47.72 -36.68
C ILE A 7 -29.45 46.81 -35.45
N ILE A 8 -29.85 45.56 -35.69
CA ILE A 8 -29.97 44.49 -34.68
C ILE A 8 -28.62 43.78 -34.59
N PRO A 9 -27.99 43.61 -33.40
CA PRO A 9 -26.85 42.72 -33.26
C PRO A 9 -27.34 41.28 -33.00
N ALA A 10 -26.84 40.35 -33.82
CA ALA A 10 -27.04 38.92 -33.67
C ALA A 10 -26.25 38.39 -32.45
N ALA A 11 -26.96 37.72 -31.53
CA ALA A 11 -26.35 36.99 -30.43
C ALA A 11 -25.89 35.61 -30.91
N PHE A 12 -24.58 35.35 -30.87
CA PHE A 12 -24.03 34.01 -31.03
C PHE A 12 -24.12 33.26 -29.70
N LEU A 13 -25.00 32.24 -29.64
CA LEU A 13 -25.00 31.25 -28.56
C LEU A 13 -23.83 30.28 -28.79
N PHE A 14 -22.82 30.33 -27.92
CA PHE A 14 -21.86 29.24 -27.76
C PHE A 14 -22.52 28.11 -26.97
N LEU A 15 -22.92 27.04 -27.65
CA LEU A 15 -23.24 25.76 -27.02
C LEU A 15 -21.93 25.08 -26.63
N SER A 16 -21.56 25.18 -25.35
CA SER A 16 -20.50 24.37 -24.76
C SER A 16 -21.00 22.93 -24.65
N VAL A 17 -20.57 22.06 -25.57
CA VAL A 17 -20.73 20.61 -25.43
C VAL A 17 -19.79 20.17 -24.31
N GLY A 18 -20.32 20.08 -23.10
CA GLY A 18 -19.60 19.51 -21.96
C GLY A 18 -19.38 18.02 -22.20
N VAL A 19 -18.16 17.66 -22.59
CA VAL A 19 -17.69 16.26 -22.55
C VAL A 19 -17.71 15.84 -21.08
N HIS A 20 -18.78 15.18 -20.65
CA HIS A 20 -18.77 14.46 -19.39
C HIS A 20 -17.82 13.28 -19.59
N ALA A 21 -16.56 13.46 -19.17
CA ALA A 21 -15.65 12.34 -18.99
C ALA A 21 -16.32 11.39 -18.00
N GLN A 22 -16.77 10.24 -18.49
CA GLN A 22 -17.35 9.20 -17.67
C GLN A 22 -16.25 8.75 -16.71
N GLN A 23 -16.35 9.13 -15.43
CA GLN A 23 -15.40 8.70 -14.41
C GLN A 23 -15.46 7.17 -14.34
N VAL A 24 -14.32 6.53 -14.58
CA VAL A 24 -14.17 5.09 -14.32
C VAL A 24 -14.38 4.91 -12.81
N PRO A 25 -15.37 4.13 -12.35
CA PRO A 25 -15.56 3.90 -10.93
C PRO A 25 -14.31 3.21 -10.39
N PHE A 26 -13.81 3.69 -9.25
CA PHE A 26 -12.67 3.08 -8.60
C PHE A 26 -12.97 1.65 -8.17
N ILE A 27 -11.94 0.82 -8.20
CA ILE A 27 -12.01 -0.54 -7.67
C ILE A 27 -11.93 -0.48 -6.14
N SER A 28 -12.80 -1.25 -5.49
CA SER A 28 -12.83 -1.37 -4.03
C SER A 28 -12.32 -2.74 -3.61
N SER A 29 -11.33 -2.73 -2.73
CA SER A 29 -10.76 -3.91 -2.07
C SER A 29 -11.50 -4.29 -0.78
N ASP A 30 -12.54 -3.54 -0.37
CA ASP A 30 -13.23 -3.74 0.92
C ASP A 30 -13.64 -5.20 1.12
N GLN A 31 -14.14 -5.87 0.07
CA GLN A 31 -14.63 -7.26 0.15
C GLN A 31 -13.57 -8.34 -0.09
N TRP A 32 -12.31 -7.97 -0.30
CA TRP A 32 -11.24 -8.95 -0.50
C TRP A 32 -10.85 -9.56 0.86
N ALA A 33 -10.82 -10.88 0.94
CA ALA A 33 -10.40 -11.60 2.13
C ALA A 33 -8.89 -11.85 2.11
N PHE A 34 -8.30 -12.11 3.27
CA PHE A 34 -6.97 -12.68 3.38
C PHE A 34 -6.84 -13.41 4.72
N THR A 35 -5.90 -14.34 4.78
CA THR A 35 -5.30 -14.79 6.04
C THR A 35 -3.80 -14.63 5.94
N ASP A 36 -3.21 -13.82 6.82
CA ASP A 36 -1.78 -13.55 6.80
C ASP A 36 -0.92 -14.76 7.19
N ALA A 37 0.40 -14.63 7.16
CA ALA A 37 1.31 -15.72 7.49
C ALA A 37 1.30 -16.14 8.98
N LEU A 38 0.70 -15.33 9.86
CA LEU A 38 0.53 -15.60 11.28
C LEU A 38 -0.84 -16.20 11.62
N GLY A 39 -1.72 -16.36 10.61
CA GLY A 39 -3.06 -16.89 10.78
C GLY A 39 -4.13 -15.85 11.13
N ARG A 40 -3.80 -14.55 11.09
CA ARG A 40 -4.77 -13.46 11.32
C ARG A 40 -5.64 -13.32 10.07
N LYS A 41 -6.96 -13.43 10.25
CA LYS A 41 -7.96 -13.26 9.19
C LYS A 41 -8.37 -11.79 9.10
N ALA A 42 -8.63 -11.33 7.88
CA ALA A 42 -9.22 -10.02 7.66
C ALA A 42 -10.59 -9.90 8.34
N VAL A 43 -10.87 -8.77 8.98
CA VAL A 43 -12.22 -8.47 9.48
C VAL A 43 -13.25 -8.46 8.35
N ASP A 44 -14.46 -8.91 8.69
CA ASP A 44 -15.63 -8.79 7.84
C ASP A 44 -16.46 -7.54 8.20
N GLN A 45 -17.54 -7.30 7.45
CA GLN A 45 -18.42 -6.16 7.69
C GLN A 45 -19.10 -6.20 9.08
N LYS A 46 -19.32 -7.39 9.66
CA LYS A 46 -19.95 -7.52 10.98
C LYS A 46 -19.01 -7.00 12.07
N GLU A 47 -17.71 -7.23 11.93
CA GLU A 47 -16.68 -6.76 12.85
C GLU A 47 -16.29 -5.30 12.58
N ALA A 48 -16.12 -4.90 11.33
CA ALA A 48 -15.74 -3.54 10.94
C ALA A 48 -16.87 -2.51 11.09
N GLY A 49 -18.13 -2.96 10.98
CA GLY A 49 -19.30 -2.10 10.90
C GLY A 49 -19.46 -1.42 9.53
N THR A 50 -20.49 -0.58 9.42
CA THR A 50 -20.79 0.17 8.18
C THR A 50 -19.75 1.25 7.91
N LYS A 51 -19.56 1.59 6.63
CA LYS A 51 -18.65 2.66 6.20
C LYS A 51 -18.90 3.98 6.95
N LYS A 52 -17.82 4.64 7.35
CA LYS A 52 -17.77 5.91 8.07
C LYS A 52 -16.92 6.92 7.29
N ASP A 53 -17.22 8.20 7.46
CA ASP A 53 -16.42 9.29 6.91
C ASP A 53 -15.21 9.54 7.82
N LYS A 54 -14.12 8.82 7.56
CA LYS A 54 -12.87 8.80 8.33
C LYS A 54 -11.68 8.80 7.38
N THR A 55 -10.61 9.50 7.75
CA THR A 55 -9.42 9.67 6.92
C THR A 55 -8.22 8.93 7.52
N VAL A 56 -7.43 8.26 6.68
CA VAL A 56 -6.14 7.66 7.06
C VAL A 56 -5.03 8.32 6.25
N ALA A 57 -4.14 9.00 6.95
CA ALA A 57 -2.91 9.56 6.41
C ALA A 57 -1.74 8.62 6.68
N MET A 58 -0.77 8.60 5.76
CA MET A 58 0.43 7.76 5.84
C MET A 58 1.68 8.61 5.66
N PHE A 59 2.67 8.43 6.54
CA PHE A 59 3.97 9.04 6.35
C PHE A 59 4.75 8.31 5.26
N TYR A 60 5.34 9.05 4.32
CA TYR A 60 5.90 8.50 3.09
C TYR A 60 7.20 9.19 2.69
N TRP A 61 8.20 8.40 2.31
CA TRP A 61 9.55 8.86 2.04
C TRP A 61 9.85 8.94 0.55
N THR A 62 10.22 10.15 0.11
CA THR A 62 10.57 10.47 -1.29
C THR A 62 12.07 10.74 -1.49
N TRP A 63 12.86 10.66 -0.43
CA TRP A 63 14.29 10.95 -0.45
C TRP A 63 15.19 9.85 -1.05
N HIS A 64 14.66 8.68 -1.42
CA HIS A 64 15.44 7.62 -2.08
C HIS A 64 15.75 7.95 -3.55
N GLN A 65 16.43 9.07 -3.81
CA GLN A 65 16.69 9.61 -5.14
C GLN A 65 18.12 10.15 -5.28
N GLY A 66 18.42 10.80 -6.41
CA GLY A 66 19.70 11.42 -6.67
C GLY A 66 20.70 10.51 -7.36
N ASN A 67 21.91 11.03 -7.53
CA ASN A 67 23.01 10.37 -8.25
C ASN A 67 23.80 9.50 -7.28
N ASP A 68 23.74 8.19 -7.49
CA ASP A 68 24.51 7.24 -6.70
C ASP A 68 25.82 6.88 -7.41
N ASP A 69 26.83 6.55 -6.60
CA ASP A 69 28.03 5.91 -7.08
C ASP A 69 27.74 4.43 -7.39
N VAL A 70 27.70 4.11 -8.68
CA VAL A 70 27.37 2.77 -9.19
C VAL A 70 28.47 1.73 -8.97
N ASN A 71 29.66 2.15 -8.51
CA ASN A 71 30.73 1.22 -8.12
C ASN A 71 30.65 0.84 -6.64
N TYR A 72 29.71 1.41 -5.89
CA TYR A 72 29.48 1.11 -4.49
C TYR A 72 28.32 0.12 -4.35
N GLY A 73 28.46 -0.89 -3.51
CA GLY A 73 27.37 -1.82 -3.21
C GLY A 73 26.37 -1.22 -2.23
N VAL A 74 25.08 -1.60 -2.35
CA VAL A 74 24.13 -1.35 -1.27
C VAL A 74 24.62 -2.02 0.01
N LYS A 75 24.44 -1.34 1.14
CA LYS A 75 24.70 -1.91 2.46
C LYS A 75 23.41 -2.03 3.24
N ASN A 76 23.23 -3.19 3.85
CA ASN A 76 22.04 -3.58 4.60
C ASN A 76 22.45 -3.86 6.06
N ILE A 77 21.86 -3.15 7.02
CA ILE A 77 22.21 -3.21 8.44
C ILE A 77 21.96 -4.63 8.96
N THR A 78 20.77 -5.19 8.73
CA THR A 78 20.42 -6.53 9.21
C THR A 78 21.43 -7.57 8.72
N ASN A 79 21.82 -7.52 7.45
CA ASN A 79 22.83 -8.43 6.89
C ASN A 79 24.23 -8.21 7.48
N ILE A 80 24.65 -6.95 7.66
CA ILE A 80 25.95 -6.62 8.25
C ILE A 80 26.01 -7.11 9.69
N VAL A 81 25.02 -6.80 10.53
CA VAL A 81 25.00 -7.19 11.95
C VAL A 81 24.92 -8.70 12.09
N ARG A 82 24.18 -9.40 11.22
CA ARG A 82 24.11 -10.87 11.22
C ARG A 82 25.45 -11.51 10.87
N GLN A 83 26.22 -10.95 9.95
CA GLN A 83 27.51 -11.49 9.52
C GLN A 83 28.68 -11.05 10.42
N TYR A 84 28.62 -9.83 10.93
CA TYR A 84 29.67 -9.14 11.70
C TYR A 84 29.08 -8.47 12.94
N PRO A 85 28.60 -9.23 13.94
CA PRO A 85 27.95 -8.66 15.13
C PRO A 85 28.87 -7.72 15.92
N GLU A 86 30.20 -7.92 15.86
CA GLU A 86 31.21 -7.04 16.45
C GLU A 86 31.23 -5.64 15.83
N SER A 87 30.71 -5.47 14.62
CA SER A 87 30.66 -4.17 13.93
C SER A 87 29.82 -3.13 14.68
N MET A 88 28.86 -3.56 15.53
CA MET A 88 28.09 -2.66 16.39
C MET A 88 28.94 -1.97 17.47
N LYS A 89 30.16 -2.47 17.73
CA LYS A 89 31.11 -1.91 18.69
C LYS A 89 32.23 -1.10 18.03
N ASP A 90 32.19 -0.91 16.71
CA ASP A 90 33.20 -0.17 15.97
C ASP A 90 32.61 0.60 14.78
N TYR A 91 32.57 1.93 14.90
CA TYR A 91 32.12 2.84 13.83
C TYR A 91 32.93 2.70 12.53
N ASN A 92 34.21 2.33 12.63
CA ASN A 92 35.14 2.21 11.51
C ASN A 92 35.28 0.76 11.02
N HIS A 93 34.45 -0.17 11.52
CA HIS A 93 34.47 -1.55 11.07
C HIS A 93 34.29 -1.62 9.54
N PHE A 94 35.11 -2.42 8.86
CA PHE A 94 35.14 -2.48 7.40
C PHE A 94 33.78 -2.86 6.78
N ALA A 95 32.95 -3.61 7.52
CA ALA A 95 31.61 -4.01 7.08
C ALA A 95 30.69 -2.80 6.82
N TRP A 96 30.86 -1.70 7.56
CA TRP A 96 30.14 -0.44 7.33
C TRP A 96 30.62 0.31 6.09
N GLY A 97 31.78 -0.06 5.54
CA GLY A 97 32.44 0.61 4.42
C GLY A 97 33.08 1.94 4.79
N ASP A 98 33.58 2.62 3.75
CA ASP A 98 34.46 3.77 3.83
C ASP A 98 33.73 5.12 3.69
N LYS A 99 32.49 5.13 3.18
CA LYS A 99 31.67 6.35 3.09
C LYS A 99 31.13 6.76 4.46
N LYS A 100 31.48 7.98 4.91
CA LYS A 100 31.08 8.55 6.20
C LYS A 100 30.48 9.95 6.04
N PRO A 101 29.33 10.28 6.67
CA PRO A 101 28.45 9.36 7.38
C PRO A 101 27.93 8.27 6.44
N GLY A 102 27.71 7.07 6.97
CA GLY A 102 27.22 5.94 6.18
C GLY A 102 25.70 5.96 6.09
N PHE A 103 25.17 5.53 4.95
CA PHE A 103 23.73 5.35 4.72
C PHE A 103 23.47 3.90 4.34
N PHE A 104 22.49 3.30 5.01
CA PHE A 104 22.27 1.85 4.98
C PHE A 104 20.78 1.57 4.90
N PHE A 105 20.42 0.50 4.19
CA PHE A 105 19.08 -0.06 4.28
C PHE A 105 18.95 -0.85 5.58
N TRP A 106 17.87 -0.73 6.36
CA TRP A 106 17.68 -1.61 7.53
C TRP A 106 17.39 -3.06 7.10
N GLU A 107 16.66 -3.24 5.99
CA GLU A 107 16.42 -4.52 5.31
C GLU A 107 16.15 -4.28 3.80
N GLU A 108 16.12 -5.34 3.00
CA GLU A 108 15.71 -5.29 1.59
C GLU A 108 14.18 -5.18 1.43
N PRO A 109 13.65 -4.10 0.81
CA PRO A 109 12.25 -4.03 0.44
C PRO A 109 11.87 -5.17 -0.51
N LEU A 110 10.60 -5.59 -0.52
CA LEU A 110 10.12 -6.66 -1.42
C LEU A 110 10.42 -6.33 -2.89
N PHE A 111 10.38 -5.05 -3.23
CA PHE A 111 10.66 -4.54 -4.57
C PHE A 111 12.15 -4.23 -4.83
N GLY A 112 13.05 -4.67 -3.95
CA GLY A 112 14.49 -4.43 -4.01
C GLY A 112 14.88 -3.04 -3.49
N TYR A 113 16.17 -2.72 -3.52
CA TYR A 113 16.72 -1.42 -3.11
C TYR A 113 16.42 -0.34 -4.16
N TYR A 114 15.15 -0.01 -4.32
CA TYR A 114 14.65 0.87 -5.38
C TYR A 114 14.98 2.35 -5.13
N LYS A 115 14.89 3.14 -6.20
CA LYS A 115 14.77 4.61 -6.10
C LYS A 115 13.30 4.99 -6.10
N THR A 116 12.91 6.02 -5.35
CA THR A 116 11.55 6.59 -5.39
C THR A 116 11.34 7.42 -6.68
N THR A 117 11.98 7.04 -7.77
CA THR A 117 11.76 7.50 -9.15
C THR A 117 11.35 6.34 -10.06
N ASP A 118 11.39 5.09 -9.57
CA ASP A 118 11.01 3.89 -10.29
C ASP A 118 9.48 3.82 -10.45
N PRO A 119 8.94 4.03 -11.67
CA PRO A 119 7.50 4.06 -11.89
C PRO A 119 6.85 2.70 -11.66
N TRP A 120 7.59 1.59 -11.78
CA TRP A 120 7.05 0.26 -11.50
C TRP A 120 6.76 0.10 -10.00
N VAL A 121 7.69 0.55 -9.13
CA VAL A 121 7.50 0.52 -7.68
C VAL A 121 6.40 1.51 -7.25
N LEU A 122 6.45 2.73 -7.77
CA LEU A 122 5.45 3.76 -7.46
C LEU A 122 4.03 3.34 -7.86
N ARG A 123 3.90 2.55 -8.94
CA ARG A 123 2.62 1.94 -9.34
C ARG A 123 2.14 0.93 -8.31
N LYS A 124 3.00 0.02 -7.85
CA LYS A 124 2.68 -0.94 -6.78
C LYS A 124 2.29 -0.24 -5.47
N HIS A 125 2.99 0.82 -5.10
CA HIS A 125 2.62 1.61 -3.92
C HIS A 125 1.23 2.24 -4.05
N ALA A 126 0.87 2.74 -5.23
CA ALA A 126 -0.45 3.33 -5.48
C ALA A 126 -1.56 2.29 -5.24
N GLU A 127 -1.39 1.09 -5.78
CA GLU A 127 -2.33 -0.04 -5.65
C GLU A 127 -2.43 -0.49 -4.20
N MET A 128 -1.30 -0.75 -3.55
CA MET A 128 -1.28 -1.27 -2.18
C MET A 128 -1.84 -0.27 -1.17
N LEU A 129 -1.50 1.01 -1.29
CA LEU A 129 -2.03 2.04 -0.38
C LEU A 129 -3.53 2.27 -0.62
N ALA A 130 -3.99 2.19 -1.88
CA ALA A 130 -5.42 2.24 -2.20
C ALA A 130 -6.16 1.03 -1.61
N ASP A 131 -5.60 -0.18 -1.75
CA ASP A 131 -6.16 -1.42 -1.20
C ASP A 131 -6.19 -1.41 0.33
N ALA A 132 -5.23 -0.74 0.98
CA ALA A 132 -5.21 -0.49 2.41
C ALA A 132 -6.15 0.62 2.86
N GLY A 133 -6.81 1.32 1.95
CA GLY A 133 -7.75 2.40 2.26
C GLY A 133 -7.07 3.68 2.78
N VAL A 134 -5.78 3.88 2.48
CA VAL A 134 -5.04 5.11 2.79
C VAL A 134 -5.52 6.24 1.88
N ASP A 135 -5.94 7.35 2.47
CA ASP A 135 -6.54 8.47 1.74
C ASP A 135 -5.51 9.51 1.31
N VAL A 136 -4.40 9.64 2.04
CA VAL A 136 -3.35 10.63 1.76
C VAL A 136 -1.98 10.13 2.21
N VAL A 137 -0.95 10.42 1.41
CA VAL A 137 0.44 10.31 1.83
C VAL A 137 1.05 11.70 2.11
N PHE A 138 1.80 11.81 3.19
CA PHE A 138 2.58 13.00 3.52
C PHE A 138 4.04 12.74 3.18
N PHE A 139 4.57 13.50 2.23
CA PHE A 139 5.98 13.41 1.87
C PHE A 139 6.83 14.05 2.96
N ASP A 140 7.78 13.28 3.49
CA ASP A 140 8.80 13.80 4.39
C ASP A 140 9.70 14.79 3.65
N CYS A 141 9.66 16.06 4.05
CA CYS A 141 10.51 17.15 3.58
C CYS A 141 11.05 17.95 4.76
N THR A 142 11.32 17.27 5.89
CA THR A 142 11.76 17.90 7.14
C THR A 142 13.23 18.28 7.16
N ASN A 143 14.05 17.72 6.26
CA ASN A 143 15.50 17.92 6.23
C ASN A 143 15.88 19.19 5.44
N GLY A 144 15.93 20.32 6.14
CA GLY A 144 16.31 21.60 5.54
C GLY A 144 15.30 22.06 4.49
N SER A 145 15.79 22.42 3.29
CA SER A 145 14.94 22.90 2.17
C SER A 145 14.74 21.84 1.07
N LEU A 146 14.98 20.56 1.39
CA LEU A 146 14.86 19.48 0.42
C LEU A 146 13.39 19.07 0.26
N THR A 147 12.87 19.25 -0.95
CA THR A 147 11.48 18.89 -1.31
C THR A 147 11.41 17.63 -2.18
N TRP A 148 12.54 17.01 -2.52
CA TRP A 148 12.61 15.72 -3.20
C TRP A 148 11.95 15.68 -4.59
N GLN A 149 12.16 16.74 -5.38
CA GLN A 149 11.49 16.99 -6.66
C GLN A 149 11.46 15.82 -7.64
N GLU A 150 12.59 15.14 -7.90
CA GLU A 150 12.60 14.07 -8.90
C GLU A 150 11.61 12.95 -8.53
N SER A 151 11.53 12.65 -7.23
CA SER A 151 10.64 11.62 -6.71
C SER A 151 9.17 12.02 -6.69
N TYR A 152 8.81 13.22 -6.19
CA TYR A 152 7.40 13.59 -6.22
C TYR A 152 6.92 13.77 -7.66
N GLU A 153 7.77 14.19 -8.61
CA GLU A 153 7.41 14.29 -10.02
C GLU A 153 7.13 12.92 -10.65
N ALA A 154 8.01 11.95 -10.39
CA ALA A 154 7.82 10.57 -10.83
C ALA A 154 6.54 9.97 -10.22
N LEU A 155 6.28 10.24 -8.94
CA LEU A 155 5.08 9.78 -8.23
C LEU A 155 3.82 10.41 -8.80
N LEU A 156 3.74 11.74 -8.91
CA LEU A 156 2.56 12.44 -9.44
C LEU A 156 2.20 11.96 -10.85
N LYS A 157 3.20 11.78 -11.71
CA LYS A 157 3.00 11.22 -13.06
C LYS A 157 2.46 9.79 -13.02
N THR A 158 3.08 8.92 -12.22
CA THR A 158 2.72 7.50 -12.12
C THR A 158 1.34 7.31 -11.50
N TRP A 159 1.03 8.05 -10.44
CA TRP A 159 -0.24 7.97 -9.73
C TRP A 159 -1.38 8.61 -10.51
N SER A 160 -1.12 9.65 -11.31
CA SER A 160 -2.10 10.17 -12.27
C SER A 160 -2.51 9.09 -13.29
N GLN A 161 -1.54 8.32 -13.80
CA GLN A 161 -1.83 7.19 -14.68
C GLN A 161 -2.58 6.06 -13.95
N ALA A 162 -2.13 5.68 -12.75
CA ALA A 162 -2.81 4.65 -11.95
C ALA A 162 -4.27 5.02 -11.65
N LYS A 163 -4.53 6.30 -11.35
CA LYS A 163 -5.88 6.82 -11.17
C LYS A 163 -6.72 6.70 -12.45
N ALA A 164 -6.15 7.02 -13.60
CA ALA A 164 -6.83 6.85 -14.89
C ALA A 164 -7.17 5.38 -15.20
N ASP A 165 -6.40 4.45 -14.64
CA ASP A 165 -6.63 3.00 -14.76
C ASP A 165 -7.59 2.42 -13.71
N GLY A 166 -8.15 3.27 -12.82
CA GLY A 166 -9.16 2.88 -11.84
C GLY A 166 -8.66 2.65 -10.41
N VAL A 167 -7.38 2.94 -10.12
CA VAL A 167 -6.84 2.91 -8.75
C VAL A 167 -7.34 4.14 -7.98
N ASN A 168 -7.91 3.94 -6.78
CA ASN A 168 -8.23 5.05 -5.88
C ASN A 168 -6.96 5.55 -5.18
N VAL A 169 -6.05 6.13 -5.94
CA VAL A 169 -4.73 6.53 -5.43
C VAL A 169 -4.87 7.49 -4.23
N PRO A 170 -4.02 7.35 -3.20
CA PRO A 170 -3.97 8.32 -2.12
C PRO A 170 -3.72 9.74 -2.68
N LYS A 171 -4.28 10.73 -2.00
CA LYS A 171 -3.91 12.13 -2.22
C LYS A 171 -2.51 12.41 -1.70
N ILE A 172 -1.97 13.58 -2.03
CA ILE A 172 -0.63 13.99 -1.64
C ILE A 172 -0.66 15.28 -0.82
N ALA A 173 0.19 15.31 0.20
CA ALA A 173 0.52 16.46 1.02
C ALA A 173 2.01 16.45 1.38
N PHE A 174 2.52 17.57 1.89
CA PHE A 174 3.92 17.71 2.29
C PHE A 174 4.01 17.98 3.79
N LEU A 175 5.01 17.37 4.43
CA LEU A 175 5.40 17.61 5.81
C LEU A 175 6.76 18.33 5.81
N LEU A 176 6.78 19.57 6.29
CA LEU A 176 7.95 20.45 6.27
C LEU A 176 8.62 20.48 7.66
N PRO A 177 9.81 21.11 7.81
CA PRO A 177 10.54 21.11 9.08
C PRO A 177 9.65 21.50 10.27
N PHE A 178 9.88 20.85 11.42
CA PHE A 178 9.11 20.98 12.66
C PHE A 178 9.34 22.31 13.40
N GLY A 179 9.19 23.43 12.69
CA GLY A 179 9.24 24.77 13.24
C GLY A 179 9.27 25.86 12.17
N PRO A 180 9.07 27.13 12.55
CA PRO A 180 9.09 28.27 11.64
C PRO A 180 10.52 28.71 11.30
N VAL A 181 11.30 27.80 10.72
CA VAL A 181 12.71 28.02 10.36
C VAL A 181 12.85 28.55 8.92
N PRO A 182 13.93 29.28 8.56
CA PRO A 182 14.10 29.84 7.21
C PRO A 182 13.97 28.81 6.09
N HIS A 183 14.45 27.59 6.33
CA HIS A 183 14.37 26.49 5.37
C HIS A 183 12.94 26.10 4.98
N SER A 184 12.00 26.15 5.94
CA SER A 184 10.59 25.83 5.72
C SER A 184 9.92 26.87 4.80
N ALA A 185 10.25 28.15 4.94
CA ALA A 185 9.76 29.20 4.04
C ALA A 185 10.26 29.03 2.60
N VAL A 186 11.52 28.59 2.42
CA VAL A 186 12.07 28.25 1.09
C VAL A 186 11.27 27.11 0.46
N SER A 187 11.04 26.02 1.20
CA SER A 187 10.26 24.87 0.72
C SER A 187 8.82 25.26 0.39
N LEU A 188 8.16 26.06 1.23
CA LEU A 188 6.79 26.56 0.98
C LEU A 188 6.68 27.33 -0.34
N ARG A 189 7.59 28.27 -0.57
CA ARG A 189 7.62 29.07 -1.81
C ARG A 189 7.91 28.21 -3.02
N GLN A 190 8.84 27.26 -2.91
CA GLN A 190 9.15 26.33 -3.99
C GLN A 190 7.94 25.47 -4.35
N LEU A 191 7.34 24.78 -3.38
CA LEU A 191 6.18 23.91 -3.61
C LEU A 191 5.00 24.70 -4.17
N TYR A 192 4.73 25.89 -3.63
CA TYR A 192 3.68 26.74 -4.14
C TYR A 192 3.91 27.09 -5.62
N LYS A 193 5.11 27.55 -5.97
CA LYS A 193 5.46 27.91 -7.35
C LYS A 193 5.44 26.71 -8.30
N ASP A 194 5.95 25.56 -7.88
CA ASP A 194 6.23 24.43 -8.78
C ASP A 194 5.03 23.50 -8.97
N VAL A 195 4.14 23.42 -7.96
CA VAL A 195 3.00 22.48 -7.94
C VAL A 195 1.66 23.21 -7.88
N TYR A 196 1.48 24.06 -6.88
CA TYR A 196 0.15 24.55 -6.51
C TYR A 196 -0.32 25.74 -7.35
N GLN A 197 0.49 26.79 -7.50
CA GLN A 197 0.20 27.96 -8.32
C GLN A 197 -0.13 27.59 -9.79
N PRO A 198 0.62 26.71 -10.47
CA PRO A 198 0.29 26.30 -11.83
C PRO A 198 -0.87 25.29 -11.92
N GLY A 199 -1.42 24.82 -10.80
CA GLY A 199 -2.53 23.85 -10.81
C GLY A 199 -2.13 22.44 -11.25
N ARG A 200 -0.87 22.03 -11.05
CA ARG A 200 -0.39 20.74 -11.52
C ARG A 200 -0.95 19.62 -10.63
N TYR A 201 -1.58 18.62 -11.26
CA TYR A 201 -2.16 17.45 -10.59
C TYR A 201 -3.15 17.81 -9.47
N GLN A 202 -4.00 18.82 -9.69
CA GLN A 202 -5.01 19.29 -8.72
C GLN A 202 -5.88 18.18 -8.12
N ASP A 203 -6.14 17.15 -8.90
CA ASP A 203 -6.98 16.01 -8.56
C ASP A 203 -6.29 14.96 -7.67
N LEU A 204 -4.98 15.15 -7.41
CA LEU A 204 -4.16 14.42 -6.45
C LEU A 204 -3.91 15.22 -5.16
N TRP A 205 -4.24 16.52 -5.10
CA TRP A 205 -4.02 17.31 -3.89
C TRP A 205 -4.93 16.85 -2.75
N PHE A 206 -4.36 16.72 -1.55
CA PHE A 206 -5.17 16.48 -0.36
C PHE A 206 -5.86 17.78 0.06
N MET A 207 -7.19 17.80 -0.03
CA MET A 207 -8.01 18.93 0.37
C MET A 207 -8.51 18.71 1.80
N TRP A 208 -8.20 19.65 2.70
CA TRP A 208 -8.63 19.60 4.09
C TRP A 208 -9.30 20.91 4.49
N LYS A 209 -10.50 20.82 5.05
CA LYS A 209 -11.33 21.98 5.45
C LYS A 209 -11.44 23.04 4.33
N GLY A 210 -11.59 22.58 3.09
CA GLY A 210 -11.87 23.41 1.90
C GLY A 210 -10.65 23.94 1.14
N LYS A 211 -9.41 23.69 1.59
CA LYS A 211 -8.18 24.13 0.92
C LYS A 211 -7.14 23.00 0.83
N PRO A 212 -6.13 23.09 -0.04
CA PRO A 212 -5.01 22.15 -0.02
C PRO A 212 -4.36 22.13 1.37
N CYS A 213 -4.10 20.95 1.89
CA CYS A 213 -3.50 20.76 3.21
C CYS A 213 -1.97 20.72 3.10
N ILE A 214 -1.29 21.30 4.08
CA ILE A 214 0.15 21.14 4.26
C ILE A 214 0.51 21.09 5.75
N MET A 215 1.39 20.16 6.12
CA MET A 215 1.87 20.04 7.48
C MET A 215 3.13 20.90 7.65
N ALA A 216 2.93 22.19 7.93
CA ALA A 216 3.99 23.20 7.97
C ALA A 216 3.64 24.36 8.92
N TYR A 217 4.65 25.13 9.29
CA TYR A 217 4.51 26.33 10.12
C TYR A 217 4.35 27.56 9.21
N PRO A 218 3.22 28.30 9.26
CA PRO A 218 3.06 29.53 8.50
C PRO A 218 3.77 30.73 9.14
N ASP A 219 4.26 30.61 10.38
CA ASP A 219 4.75 31.72 11.20
C ASP A 219 6.02 32.41 10.64
N ASN A 220 6.72 31.76 9.69
CA ASN A 220 7.91 32.29 9.01
C ASN A 220 7.61 32.94 7.64
N LEU A 221 6.34 33.01 7.23
CA LEU A 221 5.90 33.69 6.01
C LEU A 221 5.67 35.19 6.26
N GLU A 222 6.05 36.02 5.29
CA GLU A 222 5.75 37.44 5.31
C GLU A 222 4.25 37.72 5.14
N LYS A 223 3.76 38.82 5.72
CA LYS A 223 2.34 39.23 5.61
C LYS A 223 1.99 39.94 4.31
N THR A 224 2.91 39.96 3.34
CA THR A 224 2.79 40.70 2.08
C THR A 224 3.29 39.88 0.90
N GLY A 225 2.87 40.26 -0.31
CA GLY A 225 3.32 39.62 -1.55
C GLY A 225 2.94 38.14 -1.62
N ILE A 226 3.81 37.34 -2.24
CA ILE A 226 3.59 35.90 -2.49
C ILE A 226 3.38 35.10 -1.20
N ASP A 227 4.02 35.50 -0.10
CA ASP A 227 3.88 34.81 1.19
C ASP A 227 2.49 34.97 1.79
N ALA A 228 1.84 36.13 1.61
CA ALA A 228 0.45 36.34 2.01
C ALA A 228 -0.51 35.48 1.18
N GLU A 229 -0.21 35.27 -0.10
CA GLU A 229 -0.96 34.37 -0.98
C GLU A 229 -0.81 32.92 -0.51
N ILE A 230 0.42 32.46 -0.23
CA ILE A 230 0.72 31.13 0.30
C ILE A 230 -0.01 30.90 1.63
N ALA A 231 0.11 31.84 2.58
CA ALA A 231 -0.53 31.78 3.90
C ALA A 231 -2.07 31.65 3.79
N SER A 232 -2.67 32.25 2.76
CA SER A 232 -4.11 32.19 2.51
C SER A 232 -4.54 30.97 1.70
N PHE A 233 -3.64 30.37 0.93
CA PHE A 233 -3.94 29.28 0.01
C PHE A 233 -4.10 27.93 0.71
N PHE A 234 -3.28 27.64 1.72
CA PHE A 234 -3.29 26.34 2.39
C PHE A 234 -4.16 26.30 3.65
N THR A 235 -4.63 25.10 3.98
CA THR A 235 -4.93 24.72 5.36
C THR A 235 -3.62 24.26 6.01
N PHE A 236 -3.08 25.06 6.91
CA PHE A 236 -1.87 24.71 7.67
C PHE A 236 -2.20 23.83 8.87
N ARG A 237 -1.33 22.83 9.09
CA ARG A 237 -1.27 22.01 10.31
C ARG A 237 0.18 21.92 10.75
N PRO A 238 0.69 22.82 11.60
CA PRO A 238 2.07 22.73 12.04
C PRO A 238 2.32 21.39 12.75
N GLY A 239 3.46 20.73 12.48
CA GLY A 239 3.77 19.44 13.09
C GLY A 239 4.34 19.58 14.50
N GLN A 240 3.87 18.77 15.45
CA GLN A 240 4.50 18.60 16.77
C GLN A 240 5.65 17.58 16.65
N PRO A 241 6.93 17.97 16.84
CA PRO A 241 8.05 17.04 16.72
C PRO A 241 8.16 15.99 17.82
N ASP A 242 7.64 16.26 19.02
CA ASP A 242 7.87 15.42 20.20
C ASP A 242 6.91 14.24 20.34
N TYR A 243 7.31 13.21 21.09
CA TYR A 243 6.57 11.94 21.24
C TYR A 243 5.71 11.85 22.50
N VAL A 244 5.85 12.78 23.46
CA VAL A 244 5.22 12.70 24.78
C VAL A 244 4.48 13.97 25.19
N ASP A 245 4.83 15.14 24.66
CA ASP A 245 4.27 16.42 25.12
C ASP A 245 2.88 16.75 24.55
N GLY A 246 2.44 16.09 23.46
CA GLY A 246 1.16 16.39 22.81
C GLY A 246 1.11 17.79 22.16
N PRO A 247 -0.07 18.28 21.75
CA PRO A 247 -0.20 19.58 21.09
C PRO A 247 0.13 20.75 22.02
N THR A 248 1.07 21.60 21.60
CA THR A 248 1.44 22.87 22.28
C THR A 248 0.76 24.09 21.65
N ARG A 249 0.09 23.92 20.51
CA ARG A 249 -0.77 24.90 19.85
C ARG A 249 -2.08 24.26 19.39
N LYS A 250 -3.11 25.10 19.22
CA LYS A 250 -4.49 24.68 18.91
C LYS A 250 -4.71 24.14 17.49
N ASP A 251 -3.72 24.28 16.62
CA ASP A 251 -3.77 23.96 15.19
C ASP A 251 -2.73 22.91 14.78
N GLN A 252 -2.04 22.31 15.75
CA GLN A 252 -1.01 21.29 15.51
C GLN A 252 -1.60 19.93 15.15
N TRP A 253 -0.82 19.17 14.38
CA TRP A 253 -0.95 17.71 14.26
C TRP A 253 0.34 17.04 14.75
N GLY A 254 0.23 15.79 15.21
CA GLY A 254 1.37 14.94 15.50
C GLY A 254 1.77 14.10 14.29
N TRP A 255 3.01 13.62 14.26
CA TRP A 255 3.49 12.64 13.26
C TRP A 255 3.77 11.27 13.87
N LEU A 256 4.23 11.22 15.12
CA LEU A 256 4.51 10.01 15.89
C LEU A 256 4.42 10.32 17.39
N GLU A 257 3.84 9.42 18.18
CA GLU A 257 3.82 9.51 19.65
C GLU A 257 3.96 8.15 20.31
N ASN A 258 4.35 8.16 21.57
CA ASN A 258 4.30 7.00 22.45
C ASN A 258 2.88 6.75 22.95
N TYR A 259 2.59 5.51 23.33
CA TYR A 259 1.34 5.21 24.01
C TYR A 259 1.37 5.73 25.47
N PRO A 260 0.27 6.31 26.01
CA PRO A 260 -0.97 6.61 25.30
C PRO A 260 -0.85 7.91 24.48
N GLN A 261 -1.29 7.87 23.23
CA GLN A 261 -1.26 9.04 22.34
C GLN A 261 -2.30 10.09 22.75
N HIS A 262 -1.98 11.33 22.44
CA HIS A 262 -2.85 12.49 22.52
C HIS A 262 -3.77 12.59 21.31
N GLY A 263 -4.92 13.24 21.53
CA GLY A 263 -5.76 13.74 20.46
C GLY A 263 -5.37 15.17 20.08
N TYR A 264 -5.18 15.41 18.78
CA TYR A 264 -4.80 16.69 18.21
C TYR A 264 -6.01 17.44 17.67
N ILE A 265 -6.10 18.73 18.01
CA ILE A 265 -7.21 19.65 17.71
C ILE A 265 -8.54 19.09 18.23
N SER A 266 -8.95 19.54 19.42
CA SER A 266 -10.25 19.14 19.98
C SER A 266 -11.40 19.84 19.27
N ASN A 267 -12.41 19.07 18.89
CA ASN A 267 -13.65 19.56 18.30
C ASN A 267 -14.69 20.01 19.35
N GLY A 268 -14.30 20.08 20.64
CA GLY A 268 -15.17 20.53 21.74
C GLY A 268 -16.17 19.50 22.27
N ASN A 269 -16.38 18.39 21.56
CA ASN A 269 -17.30 17.31 21.93
C ASN A 269 -16.56 16.04 22.43
N GLY A 270 -15.32 16.18 22.89
CA GLY A 270 -14.47 15.03 23.26
C GLY A 270 -13.87 14.26 22.08
N GLN A 271 -14.15 14.69 20.84
CA GLN A 271 -13.53 14.19 19.62
C GLN A 271 -12.35 15.06 19.18
N PHE A 272 -11.48 14.47 18.37
CA PHE A 272 -10.25 15.10 17.88
C PHE A 272 -10.19 15.07 16.36
N GLU A 273 -9.52 16.05 15.78
CA GLU A 273 -9.26 16.03 14.34
C GLU A 273 -8.27 14.91 13.99
N GLN A 274 -7.22 14.71 14.79
CA GLN A 274 -6.14 13.77 14.45
C GLN A 274 -5.58 12.99 15.66
N VAL A 275 -5.17 11.74 15.43
CA VAL A 275 -4.33 10.92 16.34
C VAL A 275 -3.23 10.22 15.54
N THR A 276 -2.04 10.08 16.11
CA THR A 276 -0.93 9.35 15.48
C THR A 276 -0.94 7.88 15.85
N VAL A 277 -0.54 7.03 14.90
CA VAL A 277 -0.32 5.60 15.11
C VAL A 277 1.07 5.23 14.60
N GLY A 278 1.97 4.89 15.51
CA GLY A 278 3.31 4.41 15.19
C GLY A 278 3.41 2.90 15.15
N VAL A 279 4.16 2.36 14.19
CA VAL A 279 4.54 0.92 14.19
C VAL A 279 5.56 0.63 15.29
N ALA A 280 6.48 1.56 15.51
CA ALA A 280 7.53 1.55 16.53
C ALA A 280 7.96 3.00 16.81
N GLN A 281 8.68 3.24 17.91
CA GLN A 281 9.20 4.56 18.28
C GLN A 281 10.68 4.44 18.66
N ASN A 282 11.52 5.27 18.03
CA ASN A 282 12.92 5.45 18.40
C ASN A 282 13.00 6.29 19.69
N ALA A 283 12.47 5.73 20.77
CA ALA A 283 12.41 6.29 22.11
C ALA A 283 12.34 5.15 23.11
N GLY A 284 12.73 5.38 24.36
CA GLY A 284 12.71 4.35 25.37
C GLY A 284 12.76 4.90 26.79
N PRO A 285 12.80 4.01 27.80
CA PRO A 285 12.89 4.44 29.21
C PRO A 285 14.16 5.24 29.50
N SER A 286 15.25 4.98 28.77
CA SER A 286 16.53 5.70 28.92
C SER A 286 16.46 7.16 28.45
N THR A 287 15.42 7.54 27.70
CA THR A 287 15.22 8.88 27.17
C THR A 287 13.93 9.53 27.67
N ASP A 288 13.34 8.98 28.73
CA ASP A 288 12.02 9.38 29.24
C ASP A 288 10.92 9.39 28.16
N GLY A 289 11.07 8.55 27.13
CA GLY A 289 10.17 8.48 25.98
C GLY A 289 10.43 9.52 24.88
N HIS A 290 11.42 10.39 25.01
CA HIS A 290 11.78 11.32 23.94
C HIS A 290 12.60 10.63 22.82
N CYS A 291 12.57 11.23 21.64
CA CYS A 291 13.29 10.77 20.46
C CYS A 291 14.79 10.53 20.73
N SER A 292 15.30 9.41 20.25
CA SER A 292 16.64 8.91 20.48
C SER A 292 17.15 8.11 19.29
N ALA A 293 18.39 7.59 19.40
CA ALA A 293 18.83 6.57 18.46
C ALA A 293 18.01 5.28 18.65
N PHE A 294 17.58 4.64 17.56
CA PHE A 294 16.77 3.43 17.62
C PHE A 294 17.55 2.22 18.11
N ASN A 295 18.86 2.19 17.82
CA ASN A 295 19.77 1.13 18.26
C ASN A 295 20.19 1.25 19.75
N LEU A 296 19.56 2.12 20.54
CA LEU A 296 19.68 2.08 22.00
C LEU A 296 18.90 0.90 22.57
N GLU A 297 19.39 0.34 23.67
CA GLU A 297 18.72 -0.76 24.36
C GLU A 297 17.37 -0.31 24.93
N GLY A 298 16.34 -1.14 24.76
CA GLY A 298 15.02 -0.93 25.33
C GLY A 298 14.18 0.14 24.64
N THR A 299 14.54 0.55 23.42
CA THR A 299 13.67 1.39 22.59
C THR A 299 12.39 0.65 22.22
N TYR A 300 11.32 1.40 21.97
CA TYR A 300 9.98 0.87 21.74
C TYR A 300 9.84 0.34 20.31
N GLY A 301 10.43 -0.84 20.08
CA GLY A 301 10.32 -1.58 18.83
C GLY A 301 8.92 -2.15 18.55
N ARG A 302 8.81 -2.85 17.42
CA ARG A 302 7.58 -3.49 16.92
C ARG A 302 6.90 -4.42 17.93
N SER A 303 7.70 -5.10 18.76
CA SER A 303 7.25 -6.06 19.76
C SER A 303 6.83 -5.43 21.09
N TYR A 304 7.15 -4.15 21.31
CA TYR A 304 6.85 -3.45 22.54
C TYR A 304 5.36 -3.15 22.68
N SER A 305 4.83 -3.13 23.89
CA SER A 305 3.59 -2.45 24.23
C SER A 305 3.72 -1.96 25.67
N LYS A 306 3.12 -0.81 25.98
CA LYS A 306 3.10 -0.30 27.36
C LYS A 306 2.39 -1.26 28.30
N ARG A 307 1.32 -1.92 27.81
CA ARG A 307 0.51 -2.87 28.58
C ARG A 307 1.22 -4.19 28.87
N ASN A 308 2.00 -4.73 27.93
CA ASN A 308 2.58 -6.08 28.05
C ASN A 308 4.12 -6.13 28.07
N GLY A 309 4.81 -5.00 27.90
CA GLY A 309 6.25 -4.97 27.66
C GLY A 309 6.60 -5.49 26.26
N PHE A 310 7.79 -6.08 26.13
CA PHE A 310 8.24 -6.69 24.88
C PHE A 310 7.69 -8.10 24.72
N ASP A 311 7.23 -8.43 23.53
CA ASP A 311 6.83 -9.78 23.16
C ASP A 311 8.00 -10.77 23.38
N PRO A 312 7.84 -11.80 24.23
CA PRO A 312 8.95 -12.70 24.57
C PRO A 312 9.30 -13.70 23.46
N ARG A 313 8.55 -13.74 22.35
CA ARG A 313 8.85 -14.61 21.21
C ARG A 313 10.11 -14.15 20.48
N VAL A 314 10.91 -15.10 20.01
CA VAL A 314 12.11 -14.82 19.19
C VAL A 314 11.76 -14.03 17.92
N ASP A 315 10.57 -14.27 17.37
CA ASP A 315 9.99 -13.59 16.22
C ASP A 315 8.88 -12.61 16.62
N GLY A 316 8.91 -12.08 17.85
CA GLY A 316 7.92 -11.15 18.39
C GLY A 316 7.70 -9.91 17.52
N TYR A 317 8.75 -9.46 16.83
CA TYR A 317 8.70 -8.35 15.87
C TYR A 317 7.70 -8.56 14.73
N LEU A 318 7.19 -9.77 14.48
CA LEU A 318 6.19 -10.03 13.43
C LEU A 318 4.75 -9.71 13.86
N TYR A 319 4.48 -9.68 15.17
CA TYR A 319 3.11 -9.65 15.69
C TYR A 319 2.55 -8.23 15.89
N GLY A 320 3.41 -7.21 15.81
CA GLY A 320 3.00 -5.81 15.82
C GLY A 320 2.22 -5.40 17.06
N TRP A 321 2.71 -5.77 18.25
CA TRP A 321 2.08 -5.42 19.53
C TRP A 321 2.00 -3.91 19.72
N ASN A 322 3.08 -3.18 19.37
CA ASN A 322 3.11 -1.72 19.48
C ASN A 322 2.09 -1.09 18.54
N PHE A 323 2.09 -1.55 17.29
CA PHE A 323 1.18 -1.06 16.27
C PHE A 323 -0.29 -1.30 16.65
N GLN A 324 -0.61 -2.46 17.22
CA GLN A 324 -1.97 -2.75 17.68
C GLN A 324 -2.37 -1.88 18.88
N GLU A 325 -1.48 -1.71 19.87
CA GLU A 325 -1.77 -0.88 21.05
C GLU A 325 -2.01 0.59 20.65
N GLN A 326 -1.26 1.08 19.67
CA GLN A 326 -1.45 2.42 19.10
C GLN A 326 -2.79 2.55 18.38
N TRP A 327 -3.21 1.54 17.60
CA TRP A 327 -4.54 1.50 16.97
C TRP A 327 -5.68 1.40 17.97
N ASP A 328 -5.53 0.58 19.02
CA ASP A 328 -6.53 0.45 20.08
C ASP A 328 -6.83 1.83 20.70
N ARG A 329 -5.78 2.62 20.96
CA ARG A 329 -5.94 4.00 21.43
C ARG A 329 -6.64 4.91 20.42
N ALA A 330 -6.32 4.78 19.13
CA ALA A 330 -7.00 5.53 18.09
C ALA A 330 -8.49 5.18 18.01
N PHE A 331 -8.88 3.92 18.22
CA PHE A 331 -10.30 3.52 18.32
C PHE A 331 -10.99 4.11 19.55
N GLU A 332 -10.31 4.19 20.69
CA GLU A 332 -10.84 4.83 21.90
C GLU A 332 -11.09 6.34 21.71
N LEU A 333 -10.22 7.03 20.98
CA LEU A 333 -10.29 8.47 20.75
C LEU A 333 -11.21 8.86 19.58
N ASP A 334 -11.47 7.92 18.66
CA ASP A 334 -12.34 8.08 17.48
C ASP A 334 -12.12 9.39 16.68
N PRO A 335 -10.87 9.70 16.26
CA PRO A 335 -10.56 10.95 15.57
C PRO A 335 -11.16 11.02 14.15
N GLU A 336 -11.23 12.20 13.54
CA GLU A 336 -11.56 12.32 12.11
C GLU A 336 -10.48 11.68 11.21
N LEU A 337 -9.22 11.82 11.63
CA LEU A 337 -8.04 11.38 10.89
C LEU A 337 -7.07 10.57 11.77
N VAL A 338 -6.55 9.46 11.25
CA VAL A 338 -5.39 8.76 11.83
C VAL A 338 -4.17 9.00 10.94
N PHE A 339 -3.04 9.40 11.54
CA PHE A 339 -1.77 9.56 10.85
C PHE A 339 -0.84 8.39 11.20
N VAL A 340 -0.54 7.53 10.23
CA VAL A 340 0.24 6.31 10.41
C VAL A 340 1.70 6.52 10.04
N THR A 341 2.62 6.07 10.90
CA THR A 341 4.07 6.14 10.68
C THR A 341 4.68 4.73 10.71
N GLY A 342 5.14 4.18 9.57
CA GLY A 342 5.08 4.76 8.22
C GLY A 342 5.27 3.74 7.09
N TRP A 343 5.24 4.19 5.83
CA TRP A 343 5.27 3.27 4.68
C TRP A 343 6.66 2.72 4.36
N ASN A 344 7.64 3.59 4.04
CA ASN A 344 8.86 3.19 3.32
C ASN A 344 10.15 4.00 3.63
N GLU A 345 10.48 4.29 4.87
CA GLU A 345 11.74 4.89 5.32
C GLU A 345 12.93 3.90 5.33
N TYR A 346 13.18 3.12 4.28
CA TYR A 346 14.15 2.02 4.42
C TYR A 346 15.61 2.41 4.75
N ILE A 347 16.01 3.67 4.55
CA ILE A 347 17.39 4.13 4.72
C ILE A 347 17.61 4.76 6.10
N ALA A 348 18.67 4.33 6.79
CA ALA A 348 19.16 4.94 8.03
C ALA A 348 20.57 5.49 7.87
N GLY A 349 20.79 6.69 8.42
CA GLY A 349 22.11 7.27 8.59
C GLY A 349 22.81 6.75 9.85
N GLN A 350 24.13 6.55 9.76
CA GLN A 350 25.00 6.23 10.90
C GLN A 350 25.67 7.51 11.41
N TRP A 351 25.31 7.95 12.60
CA TRP A 351 25.68 9.25 13.18
C TRP A 351 26.51 9.11 14.47
N LEU A 352 27.24 10.17 14.83
CA LEU A 352 28.11 10.20 16.00
C LEU A 352 27.64 11.22 17.05
N PRO A 353 28.17 11.18 18.30
CA PRO A 353 27.87 12.19 19.33
C PRO A 353 28.12 13.63 18.93
N LYS A 354 29.10 13.89 18.06
CA LYS A 354 29.34 15.24 17.50
C LYS A 354 28.19 15.75 16.63
N ASP A 355 27.34 14.85 16.14
CA ASP A 355 26.16 15.13 15.33
C ASP A 355 24.90 15.20 16.21
N SER A 356 25.07 15.31 17.54
CA SER A 356 24.02 15.40 18.56
C SER A 356 23.20 14.14 18.79
N TRP A 357 23.76 12.96 18.48
CA TRP A 357 23.12 11.67 18.73
C TRP A 357 23.82 10.83 19.80
N THR A 358 23.06 10.18 20.67
CA THR A 358 23.55 9.64 21.95
C THR A 358 24.06 8.20 21.90
N GLY A 359 23.99 7.52 20.76
CA GLY A 359 24.50 6.15 20.60
C GLY A 359 26.03 6.08 20.69
N ASP A 360 26.50 5.07 21.42
CA ASP A 360 27.92 4.76 21.62
C ASP A 360 28.18 3.32 21.14
N PRO A 361 29.04 3.09 20.14
CA PRO A 361 29.94 4.05 19.47
C PRO A 361 29.30 4.92 18.38
N PHE A 362 28.07 4.63 17.97
CA PHE A 362 27.34 5.38 16.95
C PHE A 362 25.82 5.17 17.07
N SER A 363 25.07 5.96 16.30
CA SER A 363 23.61 5.97 16.28
C SER A 363 23.04 5.61 14.91
N PHE A 364 22.08 4.69 14.90
CA PHE A 364 21.09 4.55 13.84
C PHE A 364 19.79 5.14 14.37
N VAL A 365 19.41 6.32 13.86
CA VAL A 365 18.37 7.16 14.49
C VAL A 365 16.98 6.69 14.13
N ASP A 366 16.72 6.62 12.83
CA ASP A 366 15.37 6.51 12.32
C ASP A 366 14.95 5.04 12.14
N GLN A 367 15.87 4.18 11.72
CA GLN A 367 15.63 2.76 11.45
C GLN A 367 16.90 1.97 11.74
N PHE A 368 16.78 0.69 12.10
CA PHE A 368 17.94 -0.11 12.47
C PHE A 368 17.85 -1.56 12.03
N ASP A 369 16.88 -2.32 12.55
CA ASP A 369 16.77 -3.76 12.31
C ASP A 369 15.29 -4.21 12.22
N TRP A 370 15.05 -5.52 12.22
CA TRP A 370 13.69 -6.07 12.14
C TRP A 370 12.77 -5.63 13.28
N GLU A 371 13.31 -5.38 14.48
CA GLU A 371 12.55 -4.97 15.66
C GLU A 371 12.39 -3.45 15.72
N HIS A 372 13.45 -2.72 15.37
CA HIS A 372 13.60 -1.28 15.53
C HIS A 372 13.50 -0.57 14.17
N SER A 373 12.35 -0.72 13.53
CA SER A 373 12.02 -0.08 12.26
C SER A 373 10.52 0.22 12.18
N ARG A 374 10.11 1.26 11.46
CA ARG A 374 8.71 1.74 11.36
C ARG A 374 7.99 1.37 10.07
N ASP A 375 8.68 0.72 9.14
CA ASP A 375 8.15 0.45 7.80
C ASP A 375 7.04 -0.61 7.77
N ILE A 376 6.00 -0.32 7.00
CA ILE A 376 4.86 -1.19 6.71
C ILE A 376 5.01 -1.86 5.35
N GLU A 377 5.73 -1.24 4.41
CA GLU A 377 5.99 -1.83 3.09
C GLU A 377 6.56 -3.26 3.25
N PRO A 378 6.07 -4.24 2.48
CA PRO A 378 6.59 -5.58 2.55
C PRO A 378 8.09 -5.65 2.27
N ASN A 379 8.80 -6.50 3.01
CA ASN A 379 10.24 -6.71 2.84
C ASN A 379 10.56 -8.18 2.53
N LYS A 380 11.74 -8.42 1.92
CA LYS A 380 12.18 -9.79 1.59
C LYS A 380 12.75 -10.54 2.78
N GLY A 381 13.33 -9.84 3.75
CA GLY A 381 14.06 -10.42 4.87
C GLY A 381 13.24 -11.40 5.70
N TRP A 382 11.92 -11.20 5.78
CA TRP A 382 11.00 -12.04 6.55
C TRP A 382 10.40 -13.22 5.76
N GLY A 383 10.84 -13.44 4.52
CA GLY A 383 10.35 -14.53 3.68
C GLY A 383 8.83 -14.46 3.46
N ASP A 384 8.12 -15.55 3.75
CA ASP A 384 6.66 -15.64 3.58
C ASP A 384 5.86 -14.75 4.53
N LYS A 385 6.51 -14.04 5.47
CA LYS A 385 5.89 -13.12 6.43
C LYS A 385 6.15 -11.65 6.09
N GLY A 386 6.71 -11.36 4.92
CA GLY A 386 7.09 -10.01 4.51
C GLY A 386 5.96 -8.98 4.56
N ASP A 387 4.69 -9.39 4.41
CA ASP A 387 3.51 -8.51 4.34
C ASP A 387 2.66 -8.44 5.62
N VAL A 388 3.12 -8.99 6.76
CA VAL A 388 2.30 -9.06 7.99
C VAL A 388 1.88 -7.68 8.51
N TYR A 389 2.70 -6.65 8.35
CA TYR A 389 2.36 -5.27 8.75
C TYR A 389 1.41 -4.61 7.77
N TYR A 390 1.57 -4.86 6.47
CA TYR A 390 0.64 -4.39 5.45
C TYR A 390 -0.78 -4.94 5.68
N LEU A 391 -0.89 -6.24 5.97
CA LEU A 391 -2.17 -6.88 6.26
C LEU A 391 -2.77 -6.43 7.60
N GLN A 392 -1.94 -6.18 8.63
CA GLN A 392 -2.39 -5.60 9.89
C GLN A 392 -2.89 -4.14 9.71
N LEU A 393 -2.24 -3.35 8.84
CA LEU A 393 -2.72 -2.02 8.48
C LEU A 393 -4.11 -2.10 7.85
N ILE A 394 -4.30 -2.94 6.84
CA ILE A 394 -5.61 -3.10 6.16
C ILE A 394 -6.69 -3.46 7.17
N ASP A 395 -6.41 -4.40 8.07
CA ASP A 395 -7.36 -4.87 9.08
C ASP A 395 -7.83 -3.75 10.02
N ASN A 396 -6.88 -2.97 10.54
CA ASN A 396 -7.19 -1.84 11.42
C ASN A 396 -7.85 -0.68 10.68
N VAL A 397 -7.47 -0.40 9.44
CA VAL A 397 -8.14 0.62 8.61
C VAL A 397 -9.59 0.23 8.34
N ARG A 398 -9.87 -1.05 8.06
CA ARG A 398 -11.25 -1.55 7.91
C ARG A 398 -12.06 -1.36 9.19
N LYS A 399 -11.51 -1.64 10.37
CA LYS A 399 -12.19 -1.35 11.67
C LYS A 399 -12.45 0.14 11.88
N PHE A 400 -11.49 0.98 11.50
CA PHE A 400 -11.60 2.44 11.66
C PHE A 400 -12.66 3.04 10.74
N LYS A 401 -12.58 2.72 9.44
CA LYS A 401 -13.42 3.31 8.38
C LYS A 401 -14.71 2.54 8.13
N GLY A 402 -14.85 1.34 8.67
CA GLY A 402 -15.93 0.41 8.30
C GLY A 402 -15.80 -0.11 6.87
N MET A 403 -16.76 -0.94 6.47
CA MET A 403 -16.78 -1.62 5.17
C MET A 403 -18.13 -1.49 4.48
N GLU A 404 -18.11 -1.50 3.15
CA GLU A 404 -19.31 -1.66 2.34
C GLU A 404 -19.96 -3.05 2.53
N PRO A 405 -21.27 -3.21 2.29
CA PRO A 405 -21.90 -4.54 2.31
C PRO A 405 -21.46 -5.37 1.10
N MET A 406 -21.35 -6.70 1.30
CA MET A 406 -21.05 -7.63 0.22
C MET A 406 -22.20 -7.67 -0.80
N GLN A 407 -21.86 -7.71 -2.09
CA GLN A 407 -22.85 -7.90 -3.14
C GLN A 407 -23.43 -9.32 -3.06
N GLN A 408 -24.76 -9.42 -3.14
CA GLN A 408 -25.43 -10.71 -3.16
C GLN A 408 -25.09 -11.49 -4.44
N VAL A 409 -24.76 -12.78 -4.28
CA VAL A 409 -24.54 -13.69 -5.41
C VAL A 409 -25.80 -13.83 -6.26
N SER A 410 -25.64 -13.91 -7.59
CA SER A 410 -26.76 -14.18 -8.50
C SER A 410 -27.35 -15.58 -8.31
N ALA A 411 -28.58 -15.79 -8.77
CA ALA A 411 -29.23 -17.10 -8.75
C ALA A 411 -28.41 -18.16 -9.51
N ALA A 412 -28.60 -19.43 -9.14
CA ALA A 412 -27.97 -20.56 -9.82
C ALA A 412 -28.36 -20.58 -11.31
N LYS A 413 -27.36 -20.77 -12.17
CA LYS A 413 -27.48 -20.72 -13.63
C LYS A 413 -26.41 -21.58 -14.28
N SER A 414 -26.81 -22.37 -15.27
CA SER A 414 -25.87 -23.09 -16.13
C SER A 414 -25.29 -22.16 -17.19
N ILE A 415 -23.98 -22.20 -17.37
CA ILE A 415 -23.27 -21.39 -18.36
C ILE A 415 -22.86 -22.25 -19.54
N LYS A 416 -23.15 -21.78 -20.76
CA LYS A 416 -22.51 -22.34 -21.96
C LYS A 416 -21.16 -21.64 -22.16
N LEU A 417 -20.06 -22.37 -22.06
CA LEU A 417 -18.69 -21.81 -22.01
C LEU A 417 -18.34 -20.80 -23.14
N GLY A 418 -18.96 -20.91 -24.31
CA GLY A 418 -18.74 -20.00 -25.44
C GLY A 418 -19.73 -18.83 -25.57
N GLN A 419 -20.68 -18.69 -24.66
CA GLN A 419 -21.77 -17.73 -24.76
C GLN A 419 -21.57 -16.56 -23.79
N LYS A 420 -20.97 -15.46 -24.27
CA LYS A 420 -20.68 -14.27 -23.45
C LYS A 420 -21.92 -13.70 -22.75
N ALA A 421 -23.07 -13.71 -23.43
CA ALA A 421 -24.31 -13.16 -22.89
C ALA A 421 -24.80 -13.86 -21.62
N ASP A 422 -24.36 -15.10 -21.35
CA ASP A 422 -24.75 -15.84 -20.14
C ASP A 422 -24.17 -15.21 -18.86
N TRP A 423 -23.16 -14.34 -18.99
CA TRP A 423 -22.45 -13.67 -17.88
C TRP A 423 -22.94 -12.25 -17.57
N ASN A 424 -23.92 -11.74 -18.31
CA ASN A 424 -24.37 -10.33 -18.20
C ASN A 424 -25.06 -10.03 -16.85
N ASP A 425 -25.72 -11.02 -16.28
CA ASP A 425 -26.51 -10.97 -15.03
C ASP A 425 -25.84 -11.72 -13.87
N VAL A 426 -24.62 -12.22 -14.06
CA VAL A 426 -23.86 -12.95 -13.02
C VAL A 426 -23.20 -11.97 -12.06
N LEU A 427 -23.45 -12.19 -10.77
CA LEU A 427 -22.92 -11.40 -9.66
C LEU A 427 -22.29 -12.32 -8.59
N PRO A 428 -21.27 -11.84 -7.85
CA PRO A 428 -20.63 -10.54 -7.95
C PRO A 428 -19.76 -10.39 -9.21
N VAL A 429 -19.49 -9.13 -9.58
CA VAL A 429 -18.44 -8.81 -10.56
C VAL A 429 -17.17 -8.45 -9.81
N PHE A 430 -16.19 -9.35 -9.81
CA PHE A 430 -14.92 -9.13 -9.14
C PHE A 430 -14.02 -8.31 -10.05
N LYS A 431 -13.81 -7.03 -9.73
CA LYS A 431 -12.98 -6.11 -10.51
C LYS A 431 -11.54 -6.11 -10.02
N HIS A 432 -10.61 -5.85 -10.93
CA HIS A 432 -9.19 -5.67 -10.64
C HIS A 432 -8.59 -4.58 -11.54
N TYR A 433 -7.45 -4.02 -11.12
CA TYR A 433 -6.83 -2.88 -11.77
C TYR A 433 -6.38 -3.21 -13.19
N LYS A 434 -6.49 -2.26 -14.10
CA LYS A 434 -5.84 -2.31 -15.41
C LYS A 434 -4.42 -1.77 -15.28
N GLY A 435 -3.46 -2.30 -16.04
CA GLY A 435 -2.10 -1.77 -16.13
C GLY A 435 -1.08 -2.46 -15.22
N ASN A 436 -1.42 -3.61 -14.64
CA ASN A 436 -0.59 -4.31 -13.66
C ASN A 436 0.55 -5.11 -14.31
N THR A 437 0.53 -5.22 -15.63
CA THR A 437 1.53 -5.91 -16.45
C THR A 437 2.67 -5.00 -16.91
N MET A 438 2.79 -3.80 -16.33
CA MET A 438 3.90 -2.88 -16.61
C MET A 438 5.25 -3.58 -16.40
N HIS A 439 6.15 -3.45 -17.38
CA HIS A 439 7.52 -3.95 -17.27
C HIS A 439 8.39 -2.98 -16.47
N ARG A 440 9.38 -3.53 -15.78
CA ARG A 440 10.39 -2.80 -15.02
C ARG A 440 11.70 -2.82 -15.78
N ASP A 441 12.34 -1.66 -15.88
CA ASP A 441 13.70 -1.49 -16.37
C ASP A 441 14.24 -0.18 -15.78
N HIS A 442 14.80 -0.25 -14.57
CA HIS A 442 15.14 0.95 -13.80
C HIS A 442 16.33 0.75 -12.87
N ARG A 443 17.08 1.85 -12.66
CA ARG A 443 18.17 1.90 -11.68
C ARG A 443 17.62 1.79 -10.26
N GLY A 444 18.19 0.89 -9.48
CA GLY A 444 18.06 0.90 -8.02
C GLY A 444 19.04 1.89 -7.39
N ARG A 445 19.19 1.79 -6.07
CA ARG A 445 20.22 2.51 -5.32
C ARG A 445 21.60 1.94 -5.61
N TYR A 446 22.60 2.80 -5.67
CA TYR A 446 24.01 2.42 -5.84
C TYR A 446 24.24 1.49 -7.05
N SER A 447 24.83 0.31 -6.86
CA SER A 447 25.11 -0.66 -7.93
C SER A 447 23.87 -1.36 -8.52
N GLU A 448 22.70 -1.21 -7.92
CA GLU A 448 21.54 -2.02 -8.26
C GLU A 448 20.87 -1.62 -9.58
N TYR A 449 20.34 -2.63 -10.27
CA TYR A 449 19.55 -2.46 -11.49
C TYR A 449 18.49 -3.55 -11.57
N TYR A 450 17.25 -3.17 -11.87
CA TYR A 450 16.12 -4.09 -11.87
C TYR A 450 15.47 -4.17 -13.24
N THR A 451 15.30 -5.40 -13.74
CA THR A 451 14.48 -5.72 -14.91
C THR A 451 13.38 -6.71 -14.54
N ASN A 452 12.18 -6.49 -15.04
CA ASN A 452 11.07 -7.43 -14.93
C ASN A 452 10.16 -7.32 -16.15
N THR A 453 10.13 -8.36 -16.98
CA THR A 453 9.32 -8.41 -18.20
C THR A 453 8.24 -9.51 -18.13
N THR A 454 7.87 -9.92 -16.91
CA THR A 454 6.97 -11.06 -16.69
C THR A 454 5.49 -10.71 -16.89
N GLY A 455 5.11 -9.43 -16.79
CA GLY A 455 3.74 -8.98 -17.04
C GLY A 455 3.30 -9.27 -18.49
N ARG A 456 2.18 -9.99 -18.66
CA ARG A 456 1.65 -10.33 -20.01
C ARG A 456 0.13 -10.42 -20.13
N ASN A 457 -0.60 -10.95 -19.13
CA ASN A 457 -2.08 -11.00 -19.13
C ASN A 457 -2.62 -10.10 -18.02
N ASP A 458 -3.06 -8.89 -18.37
CA ASP A 458 -3.57 -7.87 -17.45
C ASP A 458 -5.03 -8.15 -17.06
N ILE A 459 -5.26 -8.78 -15.91
CA ILE A 459 -6.56 -9.26 -15.43
C ILE A 459 -7.36 -8.10 -14.84
N VAL A 460 -8.56 -7.87 -15.37
CA VAL A 460 -9.42 -6.72 -14.98
C VAL A 460 -10.77 -7.14 -14.40
N GLU A 461 -11.23 -8.36 -14.66
CA GLU A 461 -12.52 -8.85 -14.19
C GLU A 461 -12.53 -10.37 -14.01
N ALA A 462 -13.19 -10.84 -12.96
CA ALA A 462 -13.57 -12.23 -12.77
C ALA A 462 -15.04 -12.36 -12.35
N LYS A 463 -15.64 -13.50 -12.65
CA LYS A 463 -16.99 -13.88 -12.19
C LYS A 463 -17.06 -15.37 -11.90
N VAL A 464 -18.00 -15.73 -11.03
CA VAL A 464 -18.31 -17.13 -10.70
C VAL A 464 -19.81 -17.35 -10.84
N ALA A 465 -20.18 -18.44 -11.49
CA ALA A 465 -21.56 -18.93 -11.57
C ALA A 465 -21.62 -20.39 -11.13
N ARG A 466 -22.79 -20.86 -10.71
CA ARG A 466 -22.98 -22.25 -10.31
C ARG A 466 -24.32 -22.80 -10.80
N ASP A 467 -24.37 -24.10 -11.05
CA ASP A 467 -25.61 -24.87 -11.07
C ASP A 467 -25.51 -26.06 -10.10
N ASN A 468 -26.41 -27.04 -10.23
CA ASN A 468 -26.43 -28.22 -9.35
C ASN A 468 -25.20 -29.13 -9.53
N ASN A 469 -24.56 -29.08 -10.69
CA ASN A 469 -23.51 -30.03 -11.09
C ASN A 469 -22.16 -29.35 -11.35
N GLN A 470 -22.16 -28.07 -11.74
CA GLN A 470 -20.99 -27.35 -12.23
C GLN A 470 -20.74 -26.05 -11.47
N LEU A 471 -19.47 -25.69 -11.34
CA LEU A 471 -18.99 -24.38 -10.97
C LEU A 471 -18.26 -23.78 -12.17
N TYR A 472 -18.62 -22.57 -12.55
CA TYR A 472 -18.08 -21.89 -13.72
C TYR A 472 -17.25 -20.68 -13.29
N PHE A 473 -16.05 -20.58 -13.83
CA PHE A 473 -15.15 -19.46 -13.60
C PHE A 473 -14.95 -18.68 -14.89
N TYR A 474 -15.06 -17.36 -14.80
CA TYR A 474 -14.79 -16.41 -15.87
C TYR A 474 -13.66 -15.49 -15.44
N VAL A 475 -12.74 -15.21 -16.36
CA VAL A 475 -11.74 -14.16 -16.21
C VAL A 475 -11.58 -13.41 -17.53
N GLU A 476 -11.41 -12.09 -17.43
CA GLU A 476 -11.20 -11.19 -18.55
C GLU A 476 -9.95 -10.33 -18.34
N THR A 477 -9.20 -10.16 -19.43
CA THR A 477 -8.01 -9.33 -19.49
C THR A 477 -8.23 -8.04 -20.27
N ALA A 478 -7.43 -7.00 -20.00
CA ALA A 478 -7.53 -5.71 -20.70
C ALA A 478 -7.21 -5.84 -22.20
N ALA A 479 -6.27 -6.71 -22.55
CA ALA A 479 -5.83 -7.02 -23.91
C ALA A 479 -6.13 -8.49 -24.26
N ALA A 480 -5.76 -8.91 -25.48
CA ALA A 480 -5.93 -10.29 -25.88
C ALA A 480 -5.04 -11.24 -25.05
N LEU A 481 -5.57 -12.42 -24.70
CA LEU A 481 -4.86 -13.43 -23.94
C LEU A 481 -3.63 -13.94 -24.70
N THR A 482 -2.54 -14.20 -23.99
CA THR A 482 -1.37 -14.90 -24.55
C THR A 482 -1.67 -16.38 -24.81
N LYS A 483 -0.70 -17.13 -25.35
CA LYS A 483 -0.91 -18.52 -25.74
C LYS A 483 -1.10 -19.40 -24.50
N SER A 484 -2.13 -20.23 -24.52
CA SER A 484 -2.40 -21.18 -23.43
C SER A 484 -1.33 -22.27 -23.26
N SER A 485 -0.40 -22.40 -24.20
CA SER A 485 0.75 -23.29 -24.09
C SER A 485 1.89 -22.71 -23.25
N ASP A 486 1.84 -21.42 -22.93
CA ASP A 486 2.88 -20.77 -22.13
C ASP A 486 2.86 -21.36 -20.70
N PRO A 487 4.02 -21.48 -20.03
CA PRO A 487 4.08 -21.94 -18.64
C PRO A 487 3.40 -20.93 -17.71
N ASN A 488 2.86 -21.43 -16.59
CA ASN A 488 2.20 -20.64 -15.54
C ASN A 488 1.10 -19.71 -16.10
N TRP A 489 0.38 -20.17 -17.13
CA TRP A 489 -0.59 -19.37 -17.86
C TRP A 489 -1.95 -19.39 -17.16
N MET A 490 -2.46 -18.21 -16.79
CA MET A 490 -3.81 -18.02 -16.22
C MET A 490 -4.17 -19.10 -15.19
N MET A 491 -3.38 -19.17 -14.12
CA MET A 491 -3.58 -20.07 -13.00
C MET A 491 -4.72 -19.59 -12.12
N LEU A 492 -5.61 -20.51 -11.74
CA LEU A 492 -6.70 -20.26 -10.80
C LEU A 492 -6.44 -21.03 -9.51
N PHE A 493 -6.32 -20.30 -8.41
CA PHE A 493 -6.14 -20.84 -7.06
C PHE A 493 -7.48 -20.81 -6.33
N ILE A 494 -7.85 -21.89 -5.67
CA ILE A 494 -9.13 -22.02 -4.95
C ILE A 494 -8.87 -22.58 -3.56
N ASP A 495 -9.25 -21.80 -2.55
CA ASP A 495 -9.45 -22.21 -1.16
C ASP A 495 -10.94 -22.55 -1.01
N ILE A 496 -11.27 -23.85 -0.96
CA ILE A 496 -12.64 -24.31 -1.18
C ILE A 496 -13.50 -24.23 0.08
N ASP A 497 -12.87 -24.07 1.25
CA ASP A 497 -13.50 -24.09 2.57
C ASP A 497 -13.16 -22.87 3.43
N ARG A 498 -12.34 -21.95 2.92
CA ARG A 498 -11.90 -20.70 3.56
C ARG A 498 -11.07 -20.96 4.82
N ASP A 499 -10.29 -22.03 4.80
CA ASP A 499 -9.44 -22.47 5.88
C ASP A 499 -7.97 -22.50 5.43
N LYS A 500 -7.17 -21.55 5.92
CA LYS A 500 -5.72 -21.51 5.62
C LYS A 500 -4.98 -22.80 6.05
N SER A 501 -5.55 -23.59 6.96
CA SER A 501 -4.92 -24.84 7.42
C SER A 501 -5.08 -26.00 6.44
N THR A 502 -5.97 -25.89 5.46
CA THR A 502 -6.13 -26.84 4.35
C THR A 502 -5.41 -26.30 3.11
N GLY A 503 -4.77 -27.18 2.34
CA GLY A 503 -4.03 -26.76 1.14
C GLY A 503 -2.76 -25.93 1.38
N TRP A 504 -2.10 -25.52 0.29
CA TRP A 504 -0.93 -24.65 0.37
C TRP A 504 -1.41 -23.21 0.58
N ASN A 505 -1.13 -22.63 1.75
CA ASN A 505 -1.62 -21.30 2.14
C ASN A 505 -3.16 -21.14 2.07
N GLY A 506 -3.94 -22.20 2.28
CA GLY A 506 -5.40 -22.22 2.08
C GLY A 506 -5.84 -22.80 0.75
N TYR A 507 -4.98 -22.84 -0.27
CA TYR A 507 -5.41 -23.27 -1.60
C TYR A 507 -5.43 -24.80 -1.72
N ASP A 508 -6.62 -25.37 -1.70
CA ASP A 508 -6.88 -26.79 -1.91
C ASP A 508 -6.75 -27.24 -3.35
N TYR A 509 -7.06 -26.35 -4.29
CA TYR A 509 -7.02 -26.63 -5.73
C TYR A 509 -6.28 -25.55 -6.49
N ILE A 510 -5.56 -25.99 -7.52
CA ILE A 510 -4.96 -25.12 -8.52
C ILE A 510 -5.34 -25.63 -9.91
N ILE A 511 -5.64 -24.70 -10.80
CA ILE A 511 -5.94 -24.97 -12.20
C ILE A 511 -4.89 -24.28 -13.06
N ASN A 512 -4.48 -24.93 -14.15
CA ASN A 512 -3.51 -24.43 -15.15
C ASN A 512 -2.06 -24.19 -14.66
N ARG A 513 -1.67 -24.65 -13.47
CA ARG A 513 -0.25 -24.71 -13.11
C ARG A 513 0.53 -25.59 -14.08
N GLN A 514 -0.08 -26.70 -14.50
CA GLN A 514 0.27 -27.37 -15.75
C GLN A 514 -0.56 -26.77 -16.89
N SER A 515 0.10 -26.36 -17.97
CA SER A 515 -0.58 -25.77 -19.13
C SER A 515 -1.66 -26.71 -19.69
N PRO A 516 -2.80 -26.17 -20.17
CA PRO A 516 -3.88 -26.94 -20.78
C PRO A 516 -3.42 -27.96 -21.83
N ARG A 517 -4.04 -29.16 -21.82
CA ARG A 517 -3.78 -30.25 -22.78
C ARG A 517 -5.06 -30.68 -23.47
N SER A 518 -5.01 -30.95 -24.76
CA SER A 518 -6.17 -31.44 -25.54
C SER A 518 -7.44 -30.59 -25.38
N ASN A 519 -7.26 -29.25 -25.34
CA ASN A 519 -8.34 -28.28 -25.13
C ASN A 519 -9.11 -28.48 -23.80
N LYS A 520 -8.41 -28.96 -22.76
CA LYS A 520 -8.90 -29.05 -21.37
C LYS A 520 -7.90 -28.42 -20.41
N VAL A 521 -8.41 -27.77 -19.37
CA VAL A 521 -7.59 -27.32 -18.24
C VAL A 521 -7.28 -28.50 -17.34
N ILE A 522 -6.16 -28.41 -16.63
CA ILE A 522 -5.75 -29.42 -15.64
C ILE A 522 -6.14 -28.92 -14.26
N VAL A 523 -6.95 -29.72 -13.55
CA VAL A 523 -7.34 -29.45 -12.16
C VAL A 523 -6.47 -30.32 -11.26
N GLU A 524 -5.71 -29.68 -10.38
CA GLU A 524 -4.84 -30.33 -9.42
C GLU A 524 -5.31 -30.04 -7.99
N LYS A 525 -5.24 -31.05 -7.12
CA LYS A 525 -5.51 -30.93 -5.68
C LYS A 525 -4.20 -30.86 -4.91
N ASN A 526 -4.17 -30.04 -3.86
CA ASN A 526 -3.02 -29.90 -2.99
C ASN A 526 -2.70 -31.19 -2.24
N VAL A 527 -1.41 -31.45 -2.02
CA VAL A 527 -0.90 -32.57 -1.24
C VAL A 527 -0.16 -32.06 -0.01
N GLY A 528 -0.74 -32.29 1.18
CA GLY A 528 -0.04 -32.12 2.45
C GLY A 528 0.32 -30.68 2.84
N GLY A 529 -0.42 -29.68 2.35
CA GLY A 529 -0.27 -28.27 2.74
C GLY A 529 0.99 -27.58 2.22
N ARG A 530 1.73 -28.24 1.33
CA ARG A 530 2.97 -27.74 0.72
C ARG A 530 2.76 -27.46 -0.76
N TRP A 531 3.74 -26.85 -1.42
CA TRP A 531 3.70 -26.63 -2.88
C TRP A 531 3.87 -27.96 -3.64
N GLU A 532 2.86 -28.82 -3.56
CA GLU A 532 2.78 -30.11 -4.20
C GLU A 532 1.33 -30.36 -4.62
N TRP A 533 1.18 -30.82 -5.85
CA TRP A 533 -0.10 -30.81 -6.56
C TRP A 533 -0.27 -32.12 -7.31
N GLN A 534 -1.43 -32.74 -7.18
CA GLN A 534 -1.80 -33.97 -7.88
C GLN A 534 -2.94 -33.69 -8.85
N GLU A 535 -2.76 -34.03 -10.13
CA GLU A 535 -3.86 -33.99 -11.11
C GLU A 535 -4.99 -34.91 -10.69
N VAL A 536 -6.19 -34.34 -10.56
CA VAL A 536 -7.42 -35.07 -10.17
C VAL A 536 -8.47 -35.05 -11.27
N HIS A 537 -8.42 -34.09 -12.20
CA HIS A 537 -9.40 -33.98 -13.27
C HIS A 537 -8.91 -33.15 -14.47
N GLN A 538 -9.58 -33.30 -15.61
CA GLN A 538 -9.42 -32.43 -16.77
C GLN A 538 -10.76 -31.83 -17.17
N ALA A 539 -10.87 -30.50 -17.15
CA ALA A 539 -12.13 -29.80 -17.31
C ALA A 539 -12.19 -29.02 -18.64
N PRO A 540 -13.37 -28.86 -19.26
CA PRO A 540 -13.51 -28.06 -20.46
C PRO A 540 -13.29 -26.58 -20.18
N PHE A 541 -12.66 -25.89 -21.13
CA PHE A 541 -12.60 -24.43 -21.15
C PHE A 541 -12.89 -23.87 -22.53
N LYS A 542 -13.18 -22.58 -22.59
CA LYS A 542 -13.31 -21.84 -23.84
C LYS A 542 -12.54 -20.55 -23.75
N LEU A 543 -11.82 -20.26 -24.83
CA LEU A 543 -11.19 -18.98 -25.08
C LEU A 543 -12.04 -18.16 -26.04
N SER A 544 -12.03 -16.86 -25.79
CA SER A 544 -12.24 -15.83 -26.79
C SER A 544 -11.06 -14.85 -26.70
N SER A 545 -11.08 -13.73 -27.44
CA SER A 545 -9.90 -12.86 -27.53
C SER A 545 -9.37 -12.43 -26.17
N LYS A 546 -10.23 -12.00 -25.23
CA LYS A 546 -9.82 -11.48 -23.92
C LYS A 546 -10.34 -12.29 -22.73
N GLN A 547 -11.15 -13.32 -22.98
CA GLN A 547 -11.88 -14.02 -21.94
C GLN A 547 -11.55 -15.51 -21.94
N LEU A 548 -11.35 -16.04 -20.73
CA LEU A 548 -11.23 -17.46 -20.43
C LEU A 548 -12.42 -17.87 -19.56
N VAL A 549 -13.09 -18.95 -19.97
CA VAL A 549 -14.21 -19.54 -19.22
C VAL A 549 -13.92 -21.02 -18.96
N ILE A 550 -14.01 -21.44 -17.69
CA ILE A 550 -13.77 -22.81 -17.23
C ILE A 550 -15.04 -23.34 -16.57
N GLY A 551 -15.42 -24.59 -16.84
CA GLY A 551 -16.49 -25.29 -16.11
C GLY A 551 -15.96 -26.53 -15.41
N ILE A 552 -16.05 -26.57 -14.07
CA ILE A 552 -15.52 -27.65 -13.23
C ILE A 552 -16.68 -28.37 -12.52
N PRO A 553 -16.77 -29.71 -12.60
CA PRO A 553 -17.77 -30.45 -11.85
C PRO A 553 -17.62 -30.22 -10.35
N ARG A 554 -18.74 -29.93 -9.68
CA ARG A 554 -18.75 -29.66 -8.23
C ARG A 554 -18.23 -30.84 -7.41
N GLU A 555 -18.44 -32.06 -7.88
CA GLU A 555 -17.92 -33.27 -7.24
C GLU A 555 -16.38 -33.33 -7.20
N VAL A 556 -15.70 -32.81 -8.22
CA VAL A 556 -14.23 -32.74 -8.28
C VAL A 556 -13.69 -31.84 -7.18
N LEU A 557 -14.44 -30.78 -6.84
CA LEU A 557 -14.09 -29.84 -5.77
C LEU A 557 -14.64 -30.26 -4.40
N GLY A 558 -15.28 -31.43 -4.28
CA GLY A 558 -15.87 -31.89 -3.01
C GLY A 558 -17.16 -31.16 -2.59
N LEU A 559 -17.82 -30.48 -3.54
CA LEU A 559 -19.02 -29.66 -3.35
C LEU A 559 -20.34 -30.37 -3.71
N SER A 560 -20.35 -31.68 -3.90
CA SER A 560 -21.57 -32.45 -4.18
C SER A 560 -22.62 -32.25 -3.08
N GLY A 561 -23.78 -31.68 -3.42
CA GLY A 561 -24.88 -31.43 -2.48
C GLY A 561 -24.62 -30.35 -1.41
N LYS A 562 -23.49 -29.63 -1.46
CA LYS A 562 -23.11 -28.61 -0.46
C LYS A 562 -23.31 -27.18 -0.99
N PRO A 563 -23.59 -26.17 -0.16
CA PRO A 563 -23.46 -24.78 -0.58
C PRO A 563 -22.01 -24.46 -0.99
N VAL A 564 -21.81 -23.36 -1.72
CA VAL A 564 -20.47 -22.87 -2.08
C VAL A 564 -20.09 -21.77 -1.10
N ASP A 565 -18.95 -21.89 -0.45
CA ASP A 565 -18.34 -20.82 0.35
C ASP A 565 -16.83 -20.94 0.21
N MET A 566 -16.25 -20.12 -0.67
CA MET A 566 -14.87 -20.29 -1.10
C MET A 566 -14.17 -18.95 -1.28
N GLU A 567 -12.85 -19.01 -1.25
CA GLU A 567 -11.93 -17.95 -1.63
C GLU A 567 -11.18 -18.36 -2.91
N PHE A 568 -10.94 -17.41 -3.80
CA PHE A 568 -10.20 -17.71 -5.03
C PHE A 568 -9.43 -16.50 -5.56
N LYS A 569 -8.44 -16.79 -6.41
CA LYS A 569 -7.73 -15.76 -7.18
C LYS A 569 -7.20 -16.28 -8.49
N TRP A 570 -6.90 -15.35 -9.39
CA TRP A 570 -6.16 -15.60 -10.60
C TRP A 570 -4.73 -15.09 -10.47
N ASN A 571 -3.78 -15.83 -11.05
CA ASN A 571 -2.42 -15.38 -11.24
C ASN A 571 -1.96 -15.79 -12.65
N ASP A 572 -1.24 -14.92 -13.32
CA ASP A 572 -0.54 -15.25 -14.55
C ASP A 572 0.95 -15.03 -14.37
N ASN A 573 1.75 -16.00 -14.81
CA ASN A 573 3.20 -15.92 -14.92
C ASN A 573 3.97 -15.76 -13.59
N MET A 574 3.56 -16.47 -12.52
CA MET A 574 4.38 -16.69 -11.33
C MET A 574 5.80 -17.15 -11.72
N GLN A 575 6.85 -16.64 -11.05
CA GLN A 575 8.24 -17.04 -11.34
C GLN A 575 8.84 -17.94 -10.25
N GLU A 576 8.55 -17.65 -8.98
CA GLU A 576 9.05 -18.42 -7.85
C GLU A 576 8.00 -19.38 -7.30
N ASN A 577 7.92 -20.57 -7.90
CA ASN A 577 7.03 -21.65 -7.47
C ASN A 577 7.06 -21.89 -5.94
N GLY A 578 5.91 -21.83 -5.28
CA GLY A 578 5.78 -22.02 -3.84
C GLY A 578 6.12 -20.81 -2.97
N ASN A 579 6.55 -19.69 -3.55
CA ASN A 579 6.72 -18.43 -2.84
C ASN A 579 5.44 -17.58 -2.95
N ILE A 580 4.70 -17.44 -1.86
CA ILE A 580 3.46 -16.63 -1.84
C ILE A 580 3.72 -15.13 -2.06
N MET A 581 4.92 -14.65 -1.77
CA MET A 581 5.28 -13.24 -1.98
C MET A 581 5.47 -12.90 -3.48
N ASP A 582 5.62 -13.91 -4.34
CA ASP A 582 5.71 -13.73 -5.80
C ASP A 582 4.46 -13.05 -6.38
N PHE A 583 3.30 -13.22 -5.73
CA PHE A 583 2.03 -12.57 -6.08
C PHE A 583 2.08 -11.03 -6.08
N TYR A 584 3.07 -10.42 -5.44
CA TYR A 584 3.29 -8.98 -5.47
C TYR A 584 4.24 -8.53 -6.58
N VAL A 585 5.08 -9.43 -7.08
CA VAL A 585 6.29 -9.08 -7.85
C VAL A 585 6.16 -9.42 -9.33
N ASN A 586 5.66 -10.62 -9.65
CA ASN A 586 5.74 -11.15 -11.00
C ASN A 586 4.38 -11.33 -11.65
N GLY A 587 4.36 -11.11 -12.96
CA GLY A 587 3.19 -11.29 -13.80
C GLY A 587 2.03 -10.38 -13.39
N ASP A 588 0.84 -10.96 -13.24
CA ASP A 588 -0.33 -10.27 -12.68
C ASP A 588 -1.11 -11.21 -11.74
N THR A 589 -1.63 -10.69 -10.64
CA THR A 589 -2.41 -11.43 -9.65
C THR A 589 -3.66 -10.66 -9.32
N ALA A 590 -4.84 -11.28 -9.46
CA ALA A 590 -6.13 -10.68 -9.21
C ALA A 590 -6.96 -11.52 -8.22
N PRO A 591 -7.23 -11.03 -7.00
CA PRO A 591 -6.75 -9.75 -6.45
C PRO A 591 -5.28 -9.81 -6.03
N SER A 592 -4.65 -8.64 -5.92
CA SER A 592 -3.20 -8.49 -5.72
C SER A 592 -2.68 -9.11 -4.42
N GLY A 593 -1.43 -9.57 -4.42
CA GLY A 593 -0.76 -10.01 -3.20
C GLY A 593 -1.45 -11.20 -2.52
N ARG A 594 -1.66 -11.12 -1.21
CA ARG A 594 -2.31 -12.19 -0.41
C ARG A 594 -3.84 -12.13 -0.39
N PHE A 595 -4.45 -11.10 -0.96
CA PHE A 595 -5.91 -10.99 -1.03
C PHE A 595 -6.56 -12.13 -1.81
N ASN A 596 -7.82 -12.44 -1.54
CA ASN A 596 -8.69 -13.36 -2.28
C ASN A 596 -10.03 -12.70 -2.59
N PHE A 597 -10.63 -13.09 -3.71
CA PHE A 597 -12.06 -12.85 -3.93
C PHE A 597 -12.86 -13.88 -3.13
N VAL A 598 -13.99 -13.43 -2.54
CA VAL A 598 -14.90 -14.30 -1.78
C VAL A 598 -16.15 -14.59 -2.61
N TYR A 599 -16.52 -15.86 -2.74
CA TYR A 599 -17.78 -16.26 -3.34
C TYR A 599 -18.56 -17.18 -2.40
N THR A 600 -19.65 -16.64 -1.84
CA THR A 600 -20.49 -17.32 -0.85
C THR A 600 -21.94 -17.40 -1.33
N ALA A 601 -22.41 -18.62 -1.58
CA ALA A 601 -23.78 -18.95 -1.91
C ALA A 601 -24.32 -19.99 -0.92
N LYS A 602 -24.43 -19.56 0.34
CA LYS A 602 -24.99 -20.33 1.48
C LYS A 602 -26.51 -20.36 1.47
#